data_AF-A0A833P9M1-F1
#
_entry.id   AF-A0A833P9M1-F1
#
_cell.length_a   1.000
_cell.length_b   1.000
_cell.length_c   1.000
_cell.angle_alpha   90.00
_cell.angle_beta   90.00
_cell.angle_gamma   90.00
#
_symmetry.space_group_name_H-M   'P 1'
#
loop_
_entity.id
_entity.type
_entity.pdbx_description
1 polymer ?
#
loop_
_entity_poly.entity_id
_entity_poly.type
_entity_poly.pdbx_seq_one_letter_code
_entity_poly.pdbx_strand_id
1 'polypeptide(L)'
;MNFKLSFGEIPNLGNIVNAVWRVNGKRGDVVLNAEDVGADKTGTAQEFANQAATNLENEVNELKKLIENSGGGGDLWNWVSINEIGTLLNSETNTYFLEEYFIDGVGGIQFCIKDNILWFRALFKVVGNINGTSFALLTVSDPKYYPKLGIKGEVAFRPACTQLNAGSILDQFTFYFSKEYEGVNYELRSAQSLRMTAIYSILPTPIGFI
;
A
#
# COMPACT_ATOMS: atom_id res chain seq x y z
N MET A 1 15.26 -76.58 -50.31
CA MET A 1 15.42 -75.36 -51.12
C MET A 1 16.16 -74.35 -50.26
N ASN A 2 17.35 -73.90 -50.68
CA ASN A 2 18.10 -72.88 -49.95
C ASN A 2 18.09 -71.60 -50.79
N PHE A 3 17.61 -70.51 -50.22
CA PHE A 3 17.71 -69.19 -50.84
C PHE A 3 18.97 -68.51 -50.31
N LYS A 4 19.83 -68.04 -51.21
CA LYS A 4 20.99 -67.22 -50.86
C LYS A 4 20.57 -65.76 -50.91
N LEU A 5 20.53 -65.09 -49.75
CA LEU A 5 20.35 -63.65 -49.69
C LEU A 5 21.72 -63.00 -49.85
N SER A 6 21.86 -62.14 -50.85
CA SER A 6 23.06 -61.33 -51.08
C SER A 6 22.69 -59.89 -50.77
N PHE A 7 23.26 -59.31 -49.72
CA PHE A 7 23.12 -57.88 -49.43
C PHE A 7 24.22 -57.13 -50.19
N GLY A 8 23.86 -56.03 -50.85
CA GLY A 8 24.83 -55.11 -51.43
C GLY A 8 25.59 -54.35 -50.35
N GLU A 9 26.72 -53.73 -50.71
CA GLU A 9 27.47 -52.84 -49.82
C GLU A 9 26.55 -51.77 -49.25
N ILE A 10 26.61 -51.58 -47.93
CA ILE A 10 25.82 -50.55 -47.23
C ILE A 10 26.36 -49.18 -47.69
N PRO A 11 25.56 -48.35 -48.37
CA PRO A 11 26.02 -47.04 -48.81
C PRO A 11 26.20 -46.16 -47.56
N ASN A 12 27.36 -45.51 -47.45
CA ASN A 12 27.86 -44.77 -46.29
C ASN A 12 28.42 -45.61 -45.13
N LEU A 13 29.63 -46.15 -45.33
CA LEU A 13 30.63 -46.25 -44.26
C LEU A 13 31.24 -44.87 -43.94
N GLY A 14 30.40 -43.82 -43.89
CA GLY A 14 30.84 -42.56 -43.30
C GLY A 14 31.18 -42.84 -41.84
N ASN A 15 32.26 -42.23 -41.33
CA ASN A 15 32.70 -42.35 -39.94
C ASN A 15 31.46 -42.42 -39.03
N ILE A 16 31.21 -43.57 -38.39
CA ILE A 16 30.12 -43.69 -37.41
C ILE A 16 30.58 -42.88 -36.22
N VAL A 17 30.27 -41.58 -36.23
CA VAL A 17 30.85 -40.66 -35.25
C VAL A 17 30.15 -40.76 -33.90
N ASN A 18 28.94 -41.35 -33.81
CA ASN A 18 28.28 -41.71 -32.55
C ASN A 18 27.24 -42.82 -32.76
N ALA A 19 27.19 -43.80 -31.86
CA ALA A 19 26.20 -44.87 -31.87
C ALA A 19 24.90 -44.38 -31.20
N VAL A 20 23.77 -44.51 -31.90
CA VAL A 20 22.43 -44.24 -31.33
C VAL A 20 22.01 -45.36 -30.38
N TRP A 21 21.25 -45.04 -29.33
CA TRP A 21 20.88 -46.01 -28.30
C TRP A 21 20.15 -47.25 -28.85
N ARG A 22 19.14 -47.08 -29.72
CA ARG A 22 18.49 -48.19 -30.43
C ARG A 22 17.72 -47.72 -31.67
N VAL A 23 17.66 -48.56 -32.70
CA VAL A 23 16.74 -48.38 -33.86
C VAL A 23 15.68 -49.47 -33.87
N ASN A 24 14.42 -49.09 -34.10
CA ASN A 24 13.32 -50.02 -34.35
C ASN A 24 13.38 -50.50 -35.80
N GLY A 25 13.94 -51.69 -36.02
CA GLY A 25 14.13 -52.26 -37.36
C GLY A 25 12.85 -52.50 -38.18
N LYS A 26 11.64 -52.37 -37.61
CA LYS A 26 10.37 -52.53 -38.36
C LYS A 26 9.78 -51.22 -38.86
N ARG A 27 10.02 -50.11 -38.16
CA ARG A 27 9.43 -48.79 -38.46
C ARG A 27 10.45 -47.70 -38.79
N GLY A 28 11.73 -47.96 -38.51
CA GLY A 28 12.80 -46.98 -38.65
C GLY A 28 12.87 -45.99 -37.50
N ASP A 29 12.05 -46.13 -36.46
CA ASP A 29 12.09 -45.24 -35.29
C ASP A 29 13.47 -45.29 -34.62
N VAL A 30 14.10 -44.14 -34.41
CA VAL A 30 15.39 -44.04 -33.72
C VAL A 30 15.13 -43.56 -32.29
N VAL A 31 15.58 -44.35 -31.32
CA VAL A 31 15.60 -43.96 -29.90
C VAL A 31 16.98 -43.40 -29.61
N LEU A 32 17.00 -42.12 -29.24
CA LEU A 32 18.18 -41.38 -28.81
C LEU A 32 18.17 -41.30 -27.28
N ASN A 33 19.32 -41.44 -26.64
CA ASN A 33 19.45 -41.13 -25.22
C ASN A 33 19.54 -39.60 -25.01
N ALA A 34 19.45 -39.14 -23.76
CA ALA A 34 19.55 -37.73 -23.42
C ALA A 34 20.87 -37.09 -23.88
N GLU A 35 21.96 -37.87 -23.91
CA GLU A 35 23.28 -37.41 -24.34
C GLU A 35 23.37 -37.23 -25.86
N ASP A 36 22.70 -38.10 -26.62
CA ASP A 36 22.66 -38.13 -28.09
C ASP A 36 21.96 -36.89 -28.66
N VAL A 37 21.06 -36.27 -27.89
CA VAL A 37 20.34 -35.03 -28.26
C VAL A 37 20.89 -33.78 -27.59
N GLY A 38 21.99 -33.89 -26.83
CA GLY A 38 22.55 -32.77 -26.07
C GLY A 38 21.60 -32.24 -24.99
N ALA A 39 20.73 -33.10 -24.43
CA ALA A 39 19.87 -32.70 -23.32
C ALA A 39 20.73 -32.27 -22.13
N ASP A 40 20.30 -31.20 -21.47
CA ASP A 40 20.96 -30.61 -20.30
C ASP A 40 21.27 -31.68 -19.25
N LYS A 41 22.55 -32.05 -19.14
CA LYS A 41 22.99 -33.20 -18.34
C LYS A 41 23.04 -32.92 -16.84
N THR A 42 22.81 -31.68 -16.38
CA THR A 42 23.24 -31.31 -15.04
C THR A 42 22.37 -30.27 -14.35
N GLY A 43 21.17 -29.98 -14.87
CA GLY A 43 20.29 -28.99 -14.26
C GLY A 43 20.82 -27.59 -14.46
N THR A 44 21.45 -27.32 -15.60
CA THR A 44 21.89 -25.97 -16.00
C THR A 44 20.70 -24.99 -15.97
N ALA A 45 19.49 -25.46 -16.32
CA ALA A 45 18.25 -24.71 -16.12
C ALA A 45 17.93 -24.41 -14.65
N GLN A 46 18.23 -25.33 -13.73
CA GLN A 46 18.06 -25.14 -12.29
C GLN A 46 19.12 -24.19 -11.72
N GLU A 47 20.38 -24.30 -12.17
CA GLU A 47 21.45 -23.38 -11.81
C GLU A 47 21.12 -21.96 -12.29
N PHE A 48 20.61 -21.81 -13.51
CA PHE A 48 20.13 -20.53 -14.02
C PHE A 48 18.98 -19.98 -13.18
N ALA A 49 18.00 -20.81 -12.81
CA ALA A 49 16.88 -20.39 -11.97
C ALA A 49 17.35 -19.92 -10.58
N ASN A 50 18.29 -20.65 -9.96
CA ASN A 50 18.86 -20.28 -8.66
C ASN A 50 19.67 -18.97 -8.74
N GLN A 51 20.44 -18.79 -9.82
CA GLN A 51 21.19 -17.56 -10.06
C GLN A 51 20.25 -16.37 -10.29
N ALA A 52 19.17 -16.55 -11.06
CA ALA A 52 18.18 -15.53 -11.30
C ALA A 52 17.46 -15.11 -10.00
N ALA A 53 17.07 -16.06 -9.15
CA ALA A 53 16.46 -15.78 -7.86
C ALA A 53 17.40 -14.98 -6.94
N THR A 54 18.68 -15.37 -6.88
CA THR A 54 19.70 -14.67 -6.09
C THR A 54 19.92 -13.24 -6.60
N ASN A 55 19.98 -13.06 -7.92
CA ASN A 55 20.15 -11.73 -8.53
C ASN A 55 18.97 -10.82 -8.22
N LEU A 56 17.73 -11.32 -8.34
CA LEU A 56 16.52 -10.56 -8.00
C LEU A 56 16.48 -10.15 -6.52
N GLU A 57 16.87 -11.04 -5.61
CA GLU A 57 16.93 -10.71 -4.19
C GLU A 57 17.95 -9.59 -3.91
N ASN A 58 19.12 -9.65 -4.56
CA ASN A 58 20.13 -8.60 -4.46
C ASN A 58 19.63 -7.27 -5.03
N GLU A 59 19.02 -7.26 -6.21
CA GLU A 59 18.44 -6.06 -6.83
C GLU A 59 17.35 -5.45 -5.96
N VAL A 60 16.45 -6.26 -5.38
CA VAL A 60 15.41 -5.77 -4.46
C VAL A 60 16.03 -5.15 -3.21
N ASN A 61 17.08 -5.75 -2.66
CA ASN A 61 17.78 -5.21 -1.50
C ASN A 61 18.55 -3.93 -1.81
N GLU A 62 19.14 -3.81 -3.00
CA GLU A 62 19.76 -2.57 -3.47
C GLU A 62 18.72 -1.47 -3.70
N LEU A 63 17.58 -1.79 -4.31
CA LEU A 63 16.47 -0.84 -4.49
C LEU A 63 15.93 -0.34 -3.15
N LYS A 64 15.75 -1.22 -2.15
CA LYS A 64 15.38 -0.81 -0.78
C LYS A 64 16.38 0.18 -0.20
N LYS A 65 17.68 -0.13 -0.30
CA LYS A 65 18.75 0.77 0.18
C LYS A 65 18.81 2.09 -0.59
N LEU A 66 18.56 2.07 -1.90
CA LEU A 66 18.51 3.29 -2.71
C LEU A 66 17.30 4.14 -2.35
N ILE A 67 16.15 3.55 -2.06
CA ILE A 67 14.98 4.28 -1.54
C ILE A 67 15.31 4.93 -0.20
N GLU A 68 15.99 4.23 0.70
CA GLU A 68 16.46 4.76 1.98
C GLU A 68 17.49 5.90 1.81
N ASN A 69 18.48 5.73 0.92
CA ASN A 69 19.64 6.63 0.80
C ASN A 69 19.45 7.80 -0.20
N SER A 70 18.54 7.71 -1.16
CA SER A 70 18.30 8.76 -2.18
C SER A 70 17.60 10.00 -1.62
N GLY A 71 17.28 10.04 -0.33
CA GLY A 71 16.36 11.04 0.21
C GLY A 71 14.92 10.87 -0.31
N GLY A 72 14.61 9.76 -1.00
CA GLY A 72 13.26 9.22 -1.12
C GLY A 72 12.73 8.66 0.21
N GLY A 73 13.61 8.52 1.20
CA GLY A 73 13.33 8.49 2.64
C GLY A 73 13.23 9.90 3.26
N GLY A 74 12.91 10.93 2.47
CA GLY A 74 12.56 12.23 3.01
C GLY A 74 11.25 12.08 3.76
N ASP A 75 11.28 12.07 5.09
CA ASP A 75 10.11 12.24 5.94
C ASP A 75 8.86 11.55 5.36
N LEU A 76 8.89 10.22 5.19
CA LEU A 76 7.74 9.49 4.66
C LEU A 76 6.58 9.59 5.64
N TRP A 77 5.75 10.61 5.44
CA TRP A 77 4.51 10.78 6.18
C TRP A 77 3.54 9.70 5.71
N ASN A 78 3.43 8.63 6.50
CA ASN A 78 2.43 7.60 6.29
C ASN A 78 1.06 8.12 6.75
N TRP A 79 0.36 8.82 5.86
CA TRP A 79 -0.99 9.33 6.10
C TRP A 79 -2.02 8.22 5.93
N VAL A 80 -2.83 8.01 6.96
CA VAL A 80 -3.89 7.00 7.03
C VAL A 80 -5.25 7.70 7.04
N SER A 81 -6.20 7.21 6.24
CA SER A 81 -7.54 7.81 6.15
C SER A 81 -8.33 7.58 7.44
N ILE A 82 -9.19 8.55 7.79
CA ILE A 82 -10.17 8.39 8.87
C ILE A 82 -11.00 7.11 8.72
N ASN A 83 -11.32 6.68 7.51
CA ASN A 83 -12.13 5.49 7.26
C ASN A 83 -11.41 4.18 7.63
N GLU A 84 -10.09 4.21 7.79
CA GLU A 84 -9.29 3.05 8.21
C GLU A 84 -9.19 2.95 9.75
N ILE A 85 -9.34 4.06 10.47
CA ILE A 85 -9.05 4.16 11.92
C ILE A 85 -10.24 4.66 12.75
N GLY A 86 -11.37 4.95 12.12
CA GLY A 86 -12.48 5.66 12.73
C GLY A 86 -13.70 5.80 11.83
N THR A 87 -14.51 6.82 12.08
CA THR A 87 -15.76 7.11 11.36
C THR A 87 -16.07 8.60 11.34
N LEU A 88 -16.77 9.05 10.28
CA LEU A 88 -17.36 10.40 10.18
C LEU A 88 -18.77 10.48 10.78
N LEU A 89 -19.30 9.35 11.23
CA LEU A 89 -20.59 9.28 11.90
C LEU A 89 -20.46 9.90 13.29
N ASN A 90 -21.22 10.95 13.57
CA ASN A 90 -21.25 11.55 14.89
C ASN A 90 -21.81 10.51 15.89
N SER A 91 -21.03 10.23 16.93
CA SER A 91 -21.31 9.25 17.99
C SER A 91 -22.57 9.55 18.80
N GLU A 92 -22.91 10.83 18.98
CA GLU A 92 -24.01 11.29 19.83
C GLU A 92 -25.39 11.25 19.13
N THR A 93 -25.40 11.54 17.83
CA THR A 93 -26.62 11.74 17.04
C THR A 93 -26.82 10.69 15.96
N ASN A 94 -25.78 9.89 15.68
CA ASN A 94 -25.78 8.91 14.60
C ASN A 94 -26.05 9.55 13.22
N THR A 95 -25.49 10.74 12.97
CA THR A 95 -25.63 11.49 11.71
C THR A 95 -24.29 11.92 11.14
N TYR A 96 -24.24 12.11 9.82
CA TYR A 96 -23.06 12.65 9.14
C TYR A 96 -23.16 14.17 9.05
N PHE A 97 -22.17 14.86 9.63
CA PHE A 97 -22.04 16.30 9.50
C PHE A 97 -20.99 16.71 8.48
N LEU A 98 -20.03 15.81 8.18
CA LEU A 98 -18.91 16.04 7.27
C LEU A 98 -18.86 14.98 6.16
N GLU A 99 -18.30 15.38 5.03
CA GLU A 99 -17.83 14.48 3.97
C GLU A 99 -16.36 14.83 3.63
N GLU A 100 -15.55 13.81 3.31
CA GLU A 100 -14.20 14.04 2.79
C GLU A 100 -14.26 14.81 1.46
N TYR A 101 -13.37 15.78 1.29
CA TYR A 101 -13.29 16.60 0.09
C TYR A 101 -11.91 16.49 -0.54
N PHE A 102 -11.87 16.40 -1.87
CA PHE A 102 -10.66 16.19 -2.65
C PHE A 102 -10.58 17.20 -3.80
N ILE A 103 -9.39 17.74 -4.04
CA ILE A 103 -9.06 18.59 -5.18
C ILE A 103 -7.99 17.85 -5.97
N ASP A 104 -8.30 17.47 -7.20
CA ASP A 104 -7.38 16.73 -8.09
C ASP A 104 -6.76 15.48 -7.45
N GLY A 105 -7.56 14.75 -6.66
CA GLY A 105 -7.12 13.54 -5.95
C GLY A 105 -6.35 13.78 -4.65
N VAL A 106 -6.12 15.04 -4.26
CA VAL A 106 -5.47 15.43 -3.01
C VAL A 106 -6.51 15.95 -2.02
N GLY A 107 -6.54 15.41 -0.80
CA GLY A 107 -7.47 15.86 0.24
C GLY A 107 -7.83 14.76 1.23
N GLY A 108 -9.07 14.79 1.70
CA GLY A 108 -9.59 13.87 2.70
C GLY A 108 -9.17 14.22 4.13
N ILE A 109 -9.55 13.35 5.06
CA ILE A 109 -9.31 13.50 6.50
C ILE A 109 -8.33 12.41 6.91
N GLN A 110 -7.15 12.81 7.38
CA GLN A 110 -6.02 11.89 7.50
C GLN A 110 -5.17 12.15 8.74
N PHE A 111 -4.57 11.07 9.23
CA PHE A 111 -3.70 11.06 10.40
C PHE A 111 -2.35 10.45 10.08
N CYS A 112 -1.30 10.88 10.76
CA CYS A 112 0.04 10.31 10.60
C CYS A 112 0.73 10.25 11.96
N ILE A 113 1.47 9.17 12.22
CA ILE A 113 2.34 9.06 13.37
C ILE A 113 3.76 9.25 12.88
N LYS A 114 4.43 10.28 13.38
CA LYS A 114 5.81 10.59 13.01
C LYS A 114 6.54 11.17 14.21
N ASP A 115 7.73 10.63 14.50
CA ASP A 115 8.58 11.06 15.63
C ASP A 115 7.86 11.04 16.99
N ASN A 116 7.02 10.01 17.21
CA ASN A 116 6.12 9.87 18.38
C ASN A 116 5.09 11.00 18.55
N ILE A 117 4.85 11.78 17.49
CA ILE A 117 3.83 12.82 17.44
C ILE A 117 2.71 12.34 16.52
N LEU A 118 1.47 12.48 16.98
CA LEU A 118 0.27 12.35 16.18
C LEU A 118 0.05 13.64 15.40
N TRP A 119 -0.07 13.51 14.10
CA TRP A 119 -0.36 14.60 13.18
C TRP A 119 -1.70 14.40 12.52
N PHE A 120 -2.36 15.52 12.23
CA PHE A 120 -3.67 15.56 11.62
C PHE A 120 -3.68 16.58 10.48
N ARG A 121 -4.35 16.21 9.39
CA ARG A 121 -4.69 17.13 8.30
C ARG A 121 -6.07 16.79 7.79
N ALA A 122 -6.75 17.79 7.23
CA ALA A 122 -8.09 17.58 6.74
C ALA A 122 -8.45 18.52 5.59
N LEU A 123 -9.19 17.99 4.63
CA LEU A 123 -9.97 18.74 3.67
C LEU A 123 -11.36 18.10 3.61
N PHE A 124 -12.37 18.85 4.04
CA PHE A 124 -13.72 18.31 4.19
C PHE A 124 -14.78 19.35 3.88
N LYS A 125 -15.96 18.87 3.50
CA LYS A 125 -17.15 19.69 3.28
C LYS A 125 -18.19 19.40 4.34
N VAL A 126 -18.88 20.45 4.80
CA VAL A 126 -19.96 20.32 5.78
C VAL A 126 -21.26 19.98 5.04
N VAL A 127 -21.88 18.87 5.42
CA VAL A 127 -23.12 18.35 4.80
C VAL A 127 -24.33 18.41 5.73
N GLY A 128 -24.11 18.58 7.03
CA GLY A 128 -25.16 18.75 8.04
C GLY A 128 -25.21 20.17 8.61
N ASN A 129 -26.31 20.49 9.31
CA ASN A 129 -26.48 21.79 9.95
C ASN A 129 -25.81 21.78 11.33
N ILE A 130 -24.79 22.63 11.54
CA ILE A 130 -24.01 22.68 12.79
C ILE A 130 -24.13 24.09 13.38
N ASN A 131 -25.05 24.25 14.33
CA ASN A 131 -25.31 25.51 15.02
C ASN A 131 -24.90 25.42 16.49
N GLY A 132 -23.79 26.07 16.86
CA GLY A 132 -23.25 26.08 18.21
C GLY A 132 -21.84 25.49 18.27
N THR A 133 -21.43 25.08 19.47
CA THR A 133 -20.07 24.59 19.76
C THR A 133 -20.11 23.14 20.24
N SER A 134 -18.95 22.48 20.24
CA SER A 134 -18.72 21.15 20.81
C SER A 134 -19.42 20.00 20.10
N PHE A 135 -19.88 20.18 18.86
CA PHE A 135 -20.44 19.08 18.06
C PHE A 135 -19.33 18.13 17.64
N ALA A 136 -19.50 16.83 17.91
CA ALA A 136 -18.61 15.80 17.35
C ALA A 136 -18.77 15.72 15.82
N LEU A 137 -17.65 15.67 15.12
CA LEU A 137 -17.63 15.70 13.65
C LEU A 137 -17.12 14.40 13.06
N LEU A 138 -16.22 13.75 13.78
CA LEU A 138 -15.66 12.44 13.49
C LEU A 138 -15.16 11.82 14.79
N THR A 139 -14.99 10.51 14.75
CA THR A 139 -14.50 9.69 15.85
C THR A 139 -13.35 8.82 15.36
N VAL A 140 -12.22 8.85 16.06
CA VAL A 140 -11.09 7.94 15.90
C VAL A 140 -11.24 6.83 16.93
N SER A 141 -11.30 5.59 16.46
CA SER A 141 -11.60 4.40 17.27
C SER A 141 -10.39 3.47 17.42
N ASP A 142 -9.35 3.63 16.60
CA ASP A 142 -8.11 2.86 16.73
C ASP A 142 -7.23 3.44 17.86
N PRO A 143 -6.96 2.68 18.94
CA PRO A 143 -6.15 3.13 20.06
C PRO A 143 -4.71 3.51 19.69
N LYS A 144 -4.19 3.01 18.57
CA LYS A 144 -2.85 3.39 18.06
C LYS A 144 -2.74 4.89 17.78
N TYR A 145 -3.86 5.56 17.49
CA TYR A 145 -3.94 6.98 17.17
C TYR A 145 -4.47 7.81 18.35
N TYR A 146 -4.39 7.30 19.57
CA TYR A 146 -4.81 8.03 20.76
C TYR A 146 -3.64 8.85 21.30
N PRO A 147 -3.78 10.18 21.45
CA PRO A 147 -2.76 10.96 22.10
C PRO A 147 -2.66 10.56 23.58
N LYS A 148 -1.43 10.56 24.11
CA LYS A 148 -1.13 10.51 25.54
C LYS A 148 -1.57 11.81 26.19
N LEU A 149 -2.82 11.87 26.62
CA LEU A 149 -3.30 12.94 27.48
C LEU A 149 -2.98 12.67 28.94
N GLY A 150 -2.75 13.73 29.69
CA GLY A 150 -2.47 13.66 31.12
C GLY A 150 -3.70 13.25 31.94
N ILE A 151 -4.92 13.60 31.50
CA ILE A 151 -6.15 13.37 32.30
C ILE A 151 -7.43 13.25 31.42
N LYS A 152 -8.47 12.58 31.95
CA LYS A 152 -9.80 12.41 31.30
C LYS A 152 -10.52 13.76 31.16
N GLY A 153 -11.02 14.08 29.96
CA GLY A 153 -11.78 15.32 29.68
C GLY A 153 -10.93 16.51 29.23
N GLU A 154 -9.62 16.32 29.04
CA GLU A 154 -8.72 17.37 28.57
C GLU A 154 -8.81 17.51 27.04
N VAL A 155 -8.83 18.76 26.57
CA VAL A 155 -8.68 19.08 25.14
C VAL A 155 -7.25 18.76 24.76
N ALA A 156 -7.05 17.77 23.89
CA ALA A 156 -5.73 17.36 23.43
C ALA A 156 -5.04 18.47 22.65
N PHE A 157 -5.80 19.10 21.75
CA PHE A 157 -5.25 20.09 20.85
C PHE A 157 -6.34 20.93 20.19
N ARG A 158 -5.93 22.11 19.71
CA ARG A 158 -6.78 23.09 19.03
C ARG A 158 -6.25 23.39 17.63
N PRO A 159 -6.49 22.51 16.63
CA PRO A 159 -5.96 22.75 15.29
C PRO A 159 -6.69 23.94 14.66
N ALA A 160 -5.89 24.85 14.11
CA ALA A 160 -6.38 25.95 13.31
C ALA A 160 -6.86 25.42 11.96
N CYS A 161 -7.96 25.98 11.50
CA CYS A 161 -8.62 25.58 10.27
C CYS A 161 -9.00 26.83 9.48
N THR A 162 -9.01 26.69 8.16
CA THR A 162 -9.40 27.75 7.25
C THR A 162 -10.65 27.35 6.50
N GLN A 163 -11.68 28.18 6.53
CA GLN A 163 -12.80 28.01 5.61
C GLN A 163 -12.38 28.47 4.21
N LEU A 164 -12.50 27.56 3.24
CA LEU A 164 -12.29 27.82 1.83
C LEU A 164 -13.65 28.11 1.20
N ASN A 165 -13.83 29.32 0.67
CA ASN A 165 -15.06 29.69 -0.02
C ASN A 165 -14.72 30.40 -1.32
N ALA A 166 -15.06 29.78 -2.46
CA ALA A 166 -14.90 30.36 -3.80
C ALA A 166 -13.60 31.17 -4.04
N GLY A 167 -12.45 30.67 -3.56
CA GLY A 167 -11.14 31.30 -3.75
C GLY A 167 -10.73 32.36 -2.72
N SER A 168 -11.44 32.50 -1.59
CA SER A 168 -11.04 33.40 -0.47
C SER A 168 -10.95 32.67 0.86
N ILE A 169 -9.92 33.01 1.65
CA ILE A 169 -9.78 32.65 3.07
C ILE A 169 -10.64 33.64 3.85
N LEU A 170 -11.73 33.16 4.46
CA LEU A 170 -12.70 34.04 5.11
C LEU A 170 -12.46 34.18 6.61
N ASP A 171 -12.28 33.07 7.32
CA ASP A 171 -12.22 33.03 8.79
C ASP A 171 -11.30 31.89 9.27
N GLN A 172 -10.62 32.11 10.39
CA GLN A 172 -9.85 31.09 11.10
C GLN A 172 -10.75 30.41 12.15
N PHE A 173 -10.88 29.10 12.05
CA PHE A 173 -11.68 28.27 12.95
C PHE A 173 -10.75 27.49 13.85
N THR A 174 -11.22 27.20 15.06
CA THR A 174 -10.56 26.25 15.97
C THR A 174 -11.43 25.00 16.09
N PHE A 175 -10.79 23.83 16.17
CA PHE A 175 -11.46 22.59 16.54
C PHE A 175 -10.91 22.10 17.87
N TYR A 176 -11.55 21.10 18.46
CA TYR A 176 -11.03 20.41 19.63
C TYR A 176 -10.81 18.95 19.27
N PHE A 177 -9.62 18.44 19.50
CA PHE A 177 -9.44 16.99 19.55
C PHE A 177 -9.53 16.56 21.02
N SER A 178 -10.51 15.76 21.38
CA SER A 178 -10.76 15.39 22.79
C SER A 178 -11.26 13.98 22.89
N LYS A 179 -11.05 13.37 24.06
CA LYS A 179 -11.69 12.09 24.37
C LYS A 179 -13.21 12.27 24.41
N GLU A 180 -13.93 11.30 23.86
CA GLU A 180 -15.39 11.21 23.94
C GLU A 180 -15.87 11.29 25.40
N TYR A 181 -16.97 12.00 25.65
CA TYR A 181 -17.42 12.35 27.01
C TYR A 181 -17.69 11.11 27.88
N GLU A 182 -18.33 10.08 27.31
CA GLU A 182 -18.61 8.80 27.98
C GLU A 182 -17.89 7.60 27.34
N GLY A 183 -17.10 7.84 26.30
CA GLY A 183 -16.44 6.81 25.54
C GLY A 183 -14.95 6.63 25.81
N VAL A 184 -14.35 5.73 25.04
CA VAL A 184 -12.89 5.49 25.02
C VAL A 184 -12.22 6.11 23.81
N ASN A 185 -13.00 6.58 22.84
CA ASN A 185 -12.55 7.08 21.55
C ASN A 185 -12.14 8.56 21.63
N TYR A 186 -11.49 9.03 20.58
CA TYR A 186 -11.17 10.45 20.41
C TYR A 186 -11.99 11.05 19.29
N GLU A 187 -12.35 12.32 19.44
CA GLU A 187 -13.23 13.01 18.52
C GLU A 187 -12.67 14.37 18.13
N LEU A 188 -12.86 14.73 16.87
CA LEU A 188 -12.75 16.13 16.47
C LEU A 188 -14.10 16.79 16.70
N ARG A 189 -14.12 17.86 17.49
CA ARG A 189 -15.30 18.66 17.80
C ARG A 189 -15.16 20.08 17.26
N SER A 190 -16.26 20.69 16.82
CA SER A 190 -16.25 22.10 16.40
C SER A 190 -16.13 23.03 17.62
N ALA A 191 -15.39 24.13 17.50
CA ALA A 191 -15.41 25.19 18.52
C ALA A 191 -16.46 26.27 18.25
N GLN A 192 -17.13 26.22 17.09
CA GLN A 192 -18.08 27.21 16.60
C GLN A 192 -19.01 26.60 15.56
N SER A 193 -20.07 27.34 15.21
CA SER A 193 -21.00 26.94 14.15
C SER A 193 -20.25 26.82 12.81
N LEU A 194 -20.58 25.79 12.03
CA LEU A 194 -20.03 25.59 10.69
C LEU A 194 -21.10 25.83 9.64
N ARG A 195 -20.71 26.42 8.51
CA ARG A 195 -21.63 26.72 7.42
C ARG A 195 -21.83 25.48 6.57
N MET A 196 -23.08 25.06 6.39
CA MET A 196 -23.43 23.98 5.48
C MET A 196 -22.93 24.30 4.06
N THR A 197 -22.44 23.29 3.36
CA THR A 197 -21.82 23.33 2.02
C THR A 197 -20.44 23.99 1.94
N ALA A 198 -19.97 24.65 3.00
CA ALA A 198 -18.62 25.21 3.01
C ALA A 198 -17.55 24.12 3.12
N ILE A 199 -16.39 24.39 2.54
CA ILE A 199 -15.20 23.54 2.58
C ILE A 199 -14.25 24.10 3.64
N TYR A 200 -13.62 23.21 4.39
CA TYR A 200 -12.70 23.55 5.47
C TYR A 200 -11.39 22.79 5.27
N SER A 201 -10.29 23.48 5.52
CA SER A 201 -8.94 22.93 5.40
C SER A 201 -8.14 23.10 6.69
N ILE A 202 -7.55 22.00 7.13
CA ILE A 202 -6.59 21.92 8.22
C ILE A 202 -5.28 21.43 7.60
N LEU A 203 -4.27 22.30 7.63
CA LEU A 203 -2.92 21.93 7.23
C LEU A 203 -2.34 20.89 8.20
N PRO A 204 -1.32 20.10 7.81
CA PRO A 204 -0.64 19.18 8.71
C PRO A 204 -0.25 19.84 10.02
N THR A 205 -0.90 19.40 11.10
CA THR A 205 -0.81 20.02 12.42
C THR A 205 -0.54 18.94 13.46
N PRO A 206 0.43 19.12 14.37
CA PRO A 206 0.67 18.17 15.45
C PRO A 206 -0.46 18.29 16.47
N ILE A 207 -1.04 17.17 16.87
CA ILE A 207 -2.21 17.13 17.77
C ILE A 207 -1.97 16.36 19.09
N GLY A 208 -0.75 15.86 19.31
CA GLY A 208 -0.33 15.28 20.59
C GLY A 208 0.81 14.28 20.43
N PHE A 209 1.37 13.83 21.56
CA PHE A 209 2.29 12.69 21.58
C PHE A 209 1.53 11.37 21.67
N ILE A 210 2.07 10.29 21.11
CA ILE A 210 1.52 8.92 21.23
C ILE A 210 2.37 8.08 22.18
#